data_AF-A0A7S2XJ35-F1
#
_entry.id   AF-A0A7S2XJ35-F1
#
_cell.length_a   1.000
_cell.length_b   1.000
_cell.length_c   1.000
_cell.angle_alpha   90.00
_cell.angle_beta   90.00
_cell.angle_gamma   90.00
#
_symmetry.space_group_name_H-M   'P 1'
#
loop_
_entity.id
_entity.type
_entity.pdbx_description
1 polymer ?
#
loop_
_entity_poly.entity_id
_entity_poly.type
_entity_poly.pdbx_seq_one_letter_code
_entity_poly.pdbx_strand_id
1 'polypeptide(L)'
;TDTNAEKNAEKKEDEDPILMELRAQIEDLKRENAHLKQEQQQEPASPAVVEQEALATVTDANAEARYQEIKSKVFEELQQNFRPEFLNRLDEVIVFRPLDRAEVRMICDLMLADTHAKMQARNISLSVTDKFKDHLVAEGFDPIYGARPLRRAVKRCLEDSLAERLLSGDILEGQAVEVDVGHKGDLLCKLPAIDDPSSIRYQLLVNGAPVTNNR
;
A
#
# COMPACT_ATOMS: atom_id res chain seq x y z
N THR A 1 54.89 41.93 23.16
CA THR A 1 54.85 40.94 22.06
C THR A 1 53.48 40.27 22.11
N ASP A 2 52.38 41.00 22.00
CA ASP A 2 51.87 41.68 20.78
C ASP A 2 51.72 40.71 19.62
N THR A 3 50.46 40.36 19.32
CA THR A 3 49.75 40.56 18.04
C THR A 3 48.75 39.41 17.83
N ASN A 4 47.46 39.66 18.09
CA ASN A 4 46.30 39.10 17.36
C ASN A 4 44.95 39.41 18.06
N ALA A 5 44.73 40.66 18.47
CA ALA A 5 43.42 41.12 18.95
C ALA A 5 42.88 42.32 18.14
N GLU A 6 43.51 42.66 17.03
CA GLU A 6 43.03 43.68 16.09
C GLU A 6 42.49 42.99 14.85
N LYS A 7 41.20 42.67 14.89
CA LYS A 7 40.26 42.66 13.76
C LYS A 7 38.95 42.08 14.27
N ASN A 8 38.05 42.98 14.66
CA ASN A 8 36.59 42.89 14.47
C ASN A 8 35.88 43.99 15.28
N ALA A 9 36.46 45.18 15.32
CA ALA A 9 35.78 46.40 15.71
C ALA A 9 35.64 47.25 14.45
N GLU A 10 34.53 47.07 13.73
CA GLU A 10 33.88 48.08 12.86
C GLU A 10 32.86 47.38 11.96
N LYS A 11 31.62 47.39 12.42
CA LYS A 11 30.41 47.50 11.59
C LYS A 11 29.25 47.86 12.49
N LYS A 12 29.14 49.16 12.80
CA LYS A 12 27.85 49.77 13.15
C LYS A 12 27.05 49.77 11.84
N GLU A 13 26.24 48.75 11.64
CA GLU A 13 25.25 48.75 10.56
C GLU A 13 24.03 49.51 11.10
N ASP A 14 23.81 50.71 10.55
CA ASP A 14 22.53 51.40 10.57
C ASP A 14 21.53 50.48 9.85
N GLU A 15 20.94 49.52 10.58
CA GLU A 15 19.94 48.62 10.01
C GLU A 15 18.65 49.41 9.72
N ASP A 16 18.14 49.29 8.50
CA ASP A 16 16.87 49.91 8.10
C ASP A 16 15.77 49.63 9.14
N PRO A 17 14.93 50.62 9.50
CA PRO A 17 13.88 50.43 10.51
C PRO A 17 12.94 49.27 10.17
N ILE A 18 12.76 48.98 8.89
CA ILE A 18 11.98 47.85 8.38
C ILE A 18 12.64 46.50 8.72
N LEU A 19 13.97 46.40 8.64
CA LEU A 19 14.71 45.18 8.97
C LEU A 19 14.74 44.93 10.49
N MET A 20 14.76 45.99 11.28
CA MET A 20 14.66 45.91 12.73
C MET A 20 13.26 45.42 13.16
N GLU A 21 12.19 45.96 12.54
CA GLU A 21 10.80 45.52 12.74
C GLU A 21 10.62 44.04 12.35
N LEU A 22 11.17 43.63 11.21
CA LEU A 22 11.06 42.25 10.72
C LEU A 22 11.84 41.27 11.60
N ARG A 23 13.02 41.64 12.11
CA ARG A 23 13.77 40.82 13.08
C ARG A 23 13.02 40.70 14.40
N ALA A 24 12.41 41.78 14.88
CA ALA A 24 11.57 41.75 16.08
C ALA A 24 10.38 40.80 15.89
N GLN A 25 9.69 40.87 14.74
CA GLN A 25 8.61 39.94 14.41
C GLN A 25 9.07 38.48 14.30
N ILE A 26 10.25 38.23 13.72
CA ILE A 26 10.81 36.86 13.63
C ILE A 26 11.17 36.32 15.00
N GLU A 27 11.76 37.14 15.89
CA GLU A 27 12.08 36.71 17.26
C GLU A 27 10.83 36.48 18.10
N ASP A 28 9.78 37.29 17.93
CA ASP A 28 8.50 37.05 18.59
C ASP A 28 7.80 35.78 18.06
N LEU A 29 7.81 35.55 16.74
CA LEU A 29 7.36 34.28 16.14
C LEU A 29 8.17 33.07 16.63
N LYS A 30 9.48 33.22 16.82
CA LYS A 30 10.32 32.15 17.40
C LYS A 30 9.99 31.90 18.86
N ARG A 31 9.69 32.93 19.65
CA ARG A 31 9.26 32.81 21.06
C ARG A 31 7.90 32.14 21.17
N GLU A 32 6.95 32.50 20.31
CA GLU A 32 5.63 31.89 20.25
C GLU A 32 5.72 30.40 19.87
N ASN A 33 6.55 30.08 18.86
CA ASN A 33 6.82 28.68 18.50
C ASN A 33 7.64 27.91 19.55
N ALA A 34 8.50 28.59 20.33
CA ALA A 34 9.24 27.98 21.43
C ALA A 34 8.30 27.60 22.59
N HIS A 35 7.28 28.42 22.87
CA HIS A 35 6.24 28.10 23.84
C HIS A 35 5.40 26.88 23.42
N LEU A 36 5.01 26.80 22.14
CA LEU A 36 4.30 25.63 21.60
C LEU A 36 5.13 24.32 21.65
N LYS A 37 6.46 24.42 21.60
CA LYS A 37 7.36 23.27 21.75
C LYS A 37 7.60 22.87 23.22
N GLN A 38 7.51 23.82 24.16
CA GLN A 38 7.68 23.54 25.58
C GLN A 38 6.42 22.93 26.20
N GLU A 39 5.22 23.25 25.69
CA GLU A 39 3.98 22.57 26.12
C GLU A 39 3.92 21.09 25.68
N GLN A 40 4.70 20.69 24.66
CA GLN A 40 4.81 19.29 24.21
C GLN A 40 5.93 18.49 24.90
N GLN A 41 6.68 19.06 25.85
CA GLN A 41 7.82 18.40 26.51
C GLN A 41 7.70 18.27 28.04
N GLN A 42 6.49 18.32 28.58
CA GLN A 42 6.18 17.75 29.89
C GLN A 42 5.35 16.47 29.74
N GLU A 43 5.98 15.43 29.20
CA GLU A 43 5.58 14.05 29.45
C GLU A 43 6.32 13.53 30.70
N PRO A 44 5.64 13.07 31.75
CA PRO A 44 6.13 11.90 32.46
C PRO A 44 6.07 10.72 31.48
N ALA A 45 7.19 10.03 31.29
CA ALA A 45 7.33 8.74 30.60
C ALA A 45 6.07 8.23 29.84
N SER A 46 5.95 8.62 28.57
CA SER A 46 5.24 7.95 27.46
C SER A 46 3.83 7.37 27.72
N PRO A 47 2.75 8.08 27.36
CA PRO A 47 1.43 7.51 27.10
C PRO A 47 1.10 7.38 25.60
N ALA A 48 2.04 7.65 24.66
CA ALA A 48 1.77 7.58 23.22
C ALA A 48 1.40 6.16 22.71
N VAL A 49 1.72 5.11 23.47
CA VAL A 49 1.29 3.73 23.15
C VAL A 49 -0.17 3.47 23.57
N VAL A 50 -0.69 4.21 24.57
CA VAL A 50 -2.01 3.96 25.17
C VAL A 50 -3.16 4.55 24.34
N GLU A 51 -2.92 5.63 23.59
CA GLU A 51 -3.95 6.28 22.76
C GLU A 51 -4.27 5.54 21.46
N GLN A 52 -3.30 4.81 20.89
CA GLN A 52 -3.55 3.92 19.75
C GLN A 52 -4.32 2.66 20.18
N GLU A 53 -4.07 2.16 21.40
CA GLU A 53 -4.82 1.04 21.99
C GLU A 53 -6.28 1.41 22.31
N ALA A 54 -6.57 2.65 22.71
CA ALA A 54 -7.94 3.13 22.97
C ALA A 54 -8.78 3.26 21.68
N LEU A 55 -8.19 3.70 20.58
CA LEU A 55 -8.89 3.78 19.29
C LEU A 55 -9.12 2.38 18.68
N ALA A 56 -8.17 1.45 18.85
CA ALA A 56 -8.32 0.06 18.46
C ALA A 56 -9.39 -0.67 19.31
N THR A 57 -9.40 -0.48 20.63
CA THR A 57 -10.41 -1.10 21.50
C THR A 57 -11.82 -0.55 21.29
N VAL A 58 -11.98 0.74 20.97
CA VAL A 58 -13.29 1.33 20.64
C VAL A 58 -13.79 0.86 19.26
N THR A 59 -12.88 0.61 18.31
CA THR A 59 -13.25 0.04 16.99
C THR A 59 -13.58 -1.45 17.08
N ASP A 60 -12.86 -2.23 17.88
CA ASP A 60 -13.12 -3.66 18.12
C ASP A 60 -14.42 -3.91 18.89
N ALA A 61 -14.71 -3.12 19.94
CA ALA A 61 -15.98 -3.25 20.67
C ALA A 61 -17.19 -2.93 19.78
N ASN A 62 -17.06 -1.94 18.89
CA ASN A 62 -18.07 -1.62 17.88
C ASN A 62 -18.19 -2.69 16.80
N ALA A 63 -17.08 -3.33 16.41
CA ALA A 63 -17.06 -4.43 15.45
C ALA A 63 -17.73 -5.69 16.02
N GLU A 64 -17.47 -6.02 17.29
CA GLU A 64 -18.10 -7.15 17.97
C GLU A 64 -19.61 -6.92 18.18
N ALA A 65 -20.02 -5.73 18.59
CA ALA A 65 -21.44 -5.38 18.68
C ALA A 65 -22.15 -5.53 17.32
N ARG A 66 -21.55 -5.01 16.25
CA ARG A 66 -22.05 -5.19 14.87
C ARG A 66 -22.11 -6.66 14.45
N TYR A 67 -21.11 -7.46 14.83
CA TYR A 67 -21.09 -8.89 14.54
C TYR A 67 -22.28 -9.62 15.20
N GLN A 68 -22.53 -9.34 16.48
CA GLN A 68 -23.66 -9.91 17.23
C GLN A 68 -25.01 -9.48 16.64
N GLU A 69 -25.15 -8.22 16.22
CA GLU A 69 -26.34 -7.73 15.53
C GLU A 69 -26.59 -8.46 14.20
N ILE A 70 -25.56 -8.58 13.35
CA ILE A 70 -25.66 -9.28 12.07
C ILE A 70 -25.99 -10.76 12.28
N LYS A 71 -25.31 -11.41 13.24
CA LYS A 71 -25.56 -12.81 13.58
C LYS A 71 -27.01 -13.04 14.01
N SER A 72 -27.54 -12.15 14.84
CA SER A 72 -28.93 -12.24 15.32
C SER A 72 -29.93 -12.10 14.17
N LYS A 73 -29.73 -11.12 13.28
CA LYS A 73 -30.58 -10.93 12.09
C LYS A 73 -30.55 -12.12 11.14
N VAL A 74 -29.36 -12.67 10.89
CA VAL A 74 -29.21 -13.88 10.05
C VAL A 74 -29.91 -15.07 10.69
N PHE A 75 -29.83 -15.21 12.02
CA PHE A 75 -30.49 -16.29 12.73
C PHE A 75 -32.02 -16.18 12.71
N GLU A 76 -32.57 -14.97 12.83
CA GLU A 76 -34.00 -14.71 12.67
C GLU A 76 -34.49 -15.08 11.25
N GLU A 77 -33.75 -14.68 10.22
CA GLU A 77 -34.04 -15.06 8.82
C GLU A 77 -33.96 -16.59 8.60
N LEU A 78 -33.01 -17.26 9.24
CA LEU A 78 -32.91 -18.72 9.18
C LEU A 78 -34.11 -19.40 9.83
N GLN A 79 -34.60 -18.90 10.97
CA GLN A 79 -35.81 -19.43 11.62
C GLN A 79 -37.09 -19.20 10.79
N GLN A 80 -37.17 -18.09 10.06
CA GLN A 80 -38.32 -17.80 9.20
C GLN A 80 -38.33 -18.65 7.92
N ASN A 81 -37.16 -18.91 7.33
CA ASN A 81 -37.06 -19.60 6.04
C ASN A 81 -36.88 -21.14 6.15
N PHE A 82 -36.35 -21.65 7.26
CA PHE A 82 -36.09 -23.08 7.45
C PHE A 82 -36.96 -23.69 8.55
N ARG A 83 -37.31 -24.97 8.40
CA ARG A 83 -38.05 -25.72 9.44
C ARG A 83 -37.14 -26.01 10.64
N PRO A 84 -37.68 -26.04 11.88
CA PRO A 84 -36.89 -26.29 13.09
C PRO A 84 -36.21 -27.66 13.09
N GLU A 85 -36.77 -28.68 12.41
CA GLU A 85 -36.13 -29.99 12.23
C GLU A 85 -34.77 -29.90 11.50
N PHE A 86 -34.62 -28.96 10.57
CA PHE A 86 -33.38 -28.73 9.84
C PHE A 86 -32.36 -27.98 10.70
N LEU A 87 -32.81 -26.94 11.41
CA LEU A 87 -31.93 -26.16 12.30
C LEU A 87 -31.35 -27.02 13.43
N ASN A 88 -32.14 -27.97 13.93
CA ASN A 88 -31.69 -28.93 14.94
C ASN A 88 -30.65 -29.96 14.43
N ARG A 89 -30.29 -29.94 13.14
CA ARG A 89 -29.22 -30.76 12.55
C ARG A 89 -27.93 -29.99 12.26
N LEU A 90 -27.91 -28.68 12.53
CA LEU A 90 -26.72 -27.85 12.36
C LEU A 90 -26.03 -27.74 13.72
N ASP A 91 -24.79 -28.20 13.80
CA ASP A 91 -24.01 -28.13 15.04
C ASP A 91 -23.62 -26.69 15.40
N GLU A 92 -23.16 -25.91 14.41
CA GLU A 92 -22.75 -24.52 14.62
C GLU A 92 -23.00 -23.68 13.36
N VAL A 93 -23.44 -22.42 13.56
CA VAL A 93 -23.61 -21.44 12.49
C VAL A 93 -22.48 -20.41 12.56
N ILE A 94 -21.58 -20.46 11.57
CA ILE A 94 -20.44 -19.56 11.45
C ILE A 94 -20.82 -18.40 10.53
N VAL A 95 -20.86 -17.18 11.07
CA VAL A 95 -21.07 -15.96 10.28
C VAL A 95 -19.71 -15.37 9.93
N PHE A 96 -19.46 -15.15 8.64
CA PHE A 96 -18.24 -14.51 8.17
C PHE A 96 -18.37 -12.99 8.25
N ARG A 97 -17.28 -12.34 8.70
CA ARG A 97 -17.17 -10.88 8.63
C ARG A 97 -16.88 -10.44 7.20
N PRO A 98 -17.37 -9.26 6.76
CA PRO A 98 -16.96 -8.70 5.49
C PRO A 98 -15.44 -8.45 5.49
N LEU A 99 -14.81 -8.64 4.34
CA LEU A 99 -13.37 -8.45 4.18
C LEU A 99 -13.03 -6.96 4.08
N ASP A 100 -12.01 -6.53 4.80
CA ASP A 100 -11.43 -5.21 4.64
C ASP A 100 -10.44 -5.15 3.47
N ARG A 101 -10.21 -3.96 2.92
CA ARG A 101 -9.23 -3.76 1.83
C ARG A 101 -7.84 -4.27 2.18
N ALA A 102 -7.41 -4.12 3.44
CA ALA A 102 -6.13 -4.62 3.91
C ALA A 102 -6.08 -6.16 3.85
N GLU A 103 -7.14 -6.84 4.26
CA GLU A 103 -7.26 -8.29 4.18
C GLU A 103 -7.29 -8.77 2.72
N VAL A 104 -7.97 -8.04 1.84
CA VAL A 104 -7.96 -8.34 0.40
C VAL A 104 -6.57 -8.18 -0.21
N ARG A 105 -5.76 -7.21 0.26
CA ARG A 105 -4.35 -7.10 -0.13
C ARG A 105 -3.55 -8.32 0.31
N MET A 106 -3.72 -8.78 1.55
CA MET A 106 -3.04 -10.00 2.03
C MET A 106 -3.45 -11.24 1.22
N ILE A 107 -4.73 -11.37 0.87
CA ILE A 107 -5.21 -12.43 -0.02
C ILE A 107 -4.55 -12.30 -1.40
N CYS A 108 -4.41 -11.09 -1.94
CA CYS A 108 -3.71 -10.86 -3.20
C CYS A 108 -2.25 -11.34 -3.12
N ASP A 109 -1.52 -11.02 -2.05
CA ASP A 109 -0.15 -11.48 -1.85
C ASP A 109 -0.02 -13.00 -1.83
N LEU A 110 -0.94 -13.70 -1.16
CA LEU A 110 -0.99 -15.17 -1.16
C LEU A 110 -1.19 -15.73 -2.59
N MET A 111 -2.08 -15.13 -3.36
CA MET A 111 -2.33 -15.57 -4.75
C MET A 111 -1.13 -15.29 -5.67
N LEU A 112 -0.44 -14.17 -5.46
CA LEU A 112 0.79 -13.85 -6.19
C LEU A 112 1.93 -14.81 -5.82
N ALA A 113 2.01 -15.25 -4.56
CA ALA A 113 2.98 -16.25 -4.13
C ALA A 113 2.78 -17.59 -4.84
N ASP A 114 1.53 -18.01 -5.05
CA ASP A 114 1.22 -19.22 -5.83
C ASP A 114 1.69 -19.08 -7.29
N THR A 115 1.45 -17.93 -7.92
CA THR A 115 1.93 -17.66 -9.28
C THR A 115 3.45 -17.62 -9.34
N HIS A 116 4.10 -17.01 -8.35
CA HIS A 116 5.56 -16.97 -8.23
C HIS A 116 6.15 -18.38 -8.14
N ALA A 117 5.59 -19.27 -7.32
CA ALA A 117 6.04 -20.65 -7.21
C ALA A 117 5.95 -21.40 -8.56
N LYS A 118 4.87 -21.19 -9.33
CA LYS A 118 4.72 -21.77 -10.68
C LYS A 118 5.79 -21.26 -11.66
N MET A 119 6.16 -19.98 -11.58
CA MET A 119 7.19 -19.38 -12.44
C MET A 119 8.59 -19.85 -12.04
N GLN A 120 8.88 -19.95 -10.75
CA GLN A 120 10.14 -20.47 -10.24
C GLN A 120 10.40 -21.92 -10.67
N ALA A 121 9.35 -22.75 -10.73
CA ALA A 121 9.46 -24.11 -11.26
C ALA A 121 9.92 -24.18 -12.72
N ARG A 122 9.85 -23.06 -13.46
CA ARG A 122 10.35 -22.89 -14.84
C ARG A 122 11.63 -22.06 -14.90
N ASN A 123 12.33 -21.88 -13.78
CA ASN A 123 13.50 -21.00 -13.63
C ASN A 123 13.24 -19.54 -14.00
N ILE A 124 12.01 -19.04 -13.87
CA ILE A 124 11.68 -17.63 -14.12
C ILE A 124 11.48 -16.94 -12.77
N SER A 125 12.23 -15.85 -12.54
CA SER A 125 12.09 -15.04 -11.33
C SER A 125 11.05 -13.95 -11.54
N LEU A 126 9.92 -14.00 -10.83
CA LEU A 126 8.84 -13.02 -10.97
C LEU A 126 8.86 -12.01 -9.81
N SER A 127 8.96 -10.72 -10.12
CA SER A 127 8.78 -9.63 -9.16
C SER A 127 7.55 -8.81 -9.52
N VAL A 128 6.86 -8.27 -8.52
CA VAL A 128 5.62 -7.52 -8.70
C VAL A 128 5.69 -6.23 -7.89
N THR A 129 5.41 -5.09 -8.50
CA THR A 129 5.44 -3.79 -7.81
C THR A 129 4.23 -3.61 -6.90
N ASP A 130 4.37 -2.80 -5.84
CA ASP A 130 3.24 -2.46 -4.96
C ASP A 130 2.10 -1.76 -5.71
N LYS A 131 2.43 -0.96 -6.74
CA LYS A 131 1.43 -0.31 -7.60
C LYS A 131 0.57 -1.34 -8.33
N PHE A 132 1.16 -2.45 -8.76
CA PHE A 132 0.42 -3.54 -9.37
C PHE A 132 -0.50 -4.25 -8.40
N LYS A 133 -0.03 -4.48 -7.16
CA LYS A 133 -0.88 -5.03 -6.09
C LYS A 133 -2.06 -4.12 -5.79
N ASP A 134 -1.83 -2.81 -5.67
CA ASP A 134 -2.89 -1.82 -5.45
C ASP A 134 -3.92 -1.82 -6.59
N HIS A 135 -3.47 -1.94 -7.83
CA HIS A 135 -4.35 -2.03 -8.98
C HIS A 135 -5.19 -3.32 -8.97
N LEU A 136 -4.59 -4.46 -8.64
CA LEU A 136 -5.31 -5.73 -8.52
C LEU A 136 -6.35 -5.69 -7.41
N VAL A 137 -6.03 -5.10 -6.25
CA VAL A 137 -6.98 -4.94 -5.15
C VAL A 137 -8.10 -3.98 -5.53
N ALA A 138 -7.80 -2.89 -6.25
CA ALA A 138 -8.81 -1.94 -6.71
C ALA A 138 -9.79 -2.56 -7.72
N GLU A 139 -9.30 -3.40 -8.64
CA GLU A 139 -10.15 -4.12 -9.61
C GLU A 139 -10.85 -5.34 -8.99
N GLY A 140 -10.20 -5.99 -8.02
CA GLY A 140 -10.61 -7.26 -7.45
C GLY A 140 -11.49 -7.17 -6.20
N PHE A 141 -11.64 -5.98 -5.62
CA PHE A 141 -12.45 -5.73 -4.42
C PHE A 141 -13.89 -5.34 -4.78
N ASP A 142 -14.83 -6.17 -4.36
CA ASP A 142 -16.25 -5.87 -4.46
C ASP A 142 -16.92 -6.02 -3.07
N PRO A 143 -17.68 -5.03 -2.58
CA PRO A 143 -18.34 -5.11 -1.27
C PRO A 143 -19.36 -6.25 -1.12
N ILE A 144 -19.97 -6.70 -2.21
CA ILE A 144 -20.98 -7.76 -2.24
C ILE A 144 -20.32 -9.11 -2.50
N TYR A 145 -19.37 -9.17 -3.44
CA TYR A 145 -18.73 -10.42 -3.85
C TYR A 145 -17.39 -10.70 -3.14
N GLY A 146 -16.92 -9.80 -2.29
CA GLY A 146 -15.66 -9.90 -1.56
C GLY A 146 -14.45 -9.97 -2.50
N ALA A 147 -13.47 -10.80 -2.16
CA ALA A 147 -12.29 -11.05 -2.99
C ALA A 147 -12.54 -12.06 -4.15
N ARG A 148 -13.79 -12.46 -4.45
CA ARG A 148 -14.06 -13.37 -5.57
C ARG A 148 -13.60 -12.80 -6.92
N PRO A 149 -13.85 -11.50 -7.23
CA PRO A 149 -13.36 -10.89 -8.47
C PRO A 149 -11.84 -10.83 -8.53
N LEU A 150 -11.14 -10.73 -7.39
CA LEU A 150 -9.67 -10.68 -7.30
C LEU A 150 -9.02 -11.87 -8.00
N ARG A 151 -9.54 -13.08 -7.83
CA ARG A 151 -9.00 -14.27 -8.51
C ARG A 151 -9.02 -14.13 -10.03
N ARG A 152 -10.10 -13.55 -10.56
CA ARG A 152 -10.23 -13.30 -11.99
C ARG A 152 -9.28 -12.21 -12.45
N ALA A 153 -9.14 -11.13 -11.67
CA ALA A 153 -8.21 -10.05 -11.96
C ALA A 153 -6.75 -10.55 -12.00
N VAL A 154 -6.30 -11.31 -10.99
CA VAL A 154 -4.96 -11.91 -10.97
C VAL A 154 -4.76 -12.82 -12.18
N LYS A 155 -5.72 -13.69 -12.50
CA LYS A 155 -5.59 -14.56 -13.67
C LYS A 155 -5.46 -13.78 -14.97
N ARG A 156 -6.38 -12.85 -15.23
CA ARG A 156 -6.42 -12.06 -16.48
C ARG A 156 -5.21 -11.15 -16.61
N CYS A 157 -4.86 -10.45 -15.53
CA CYS A 157 -3.83 -9.42 -15.53
C CYS A 157 -2.42 -9.96 -15.29
N LEU A 158 -2.27 -11.17 -14.77
CA LEU A 158 -0.94 -11.74 -14.52
C LEU A 158 -0.76 -13.06 -15.26
N GLU A 159 -1.55 -14.10 -14.92
CA GLU A 159 -1.31 -15.45 -15.46
C GLU A 159 -1.48 -15.52 -16.98
N ASP A 160 -2.57 -14.96 -17.52
CA ASP A 160 -2.86 -14.99 -18.96
C ASP A 160 -1.81 -14.17 -19.74
N SER A 161 -1.43 -12.99 -19.22
CA SER A 161 -0.40 -12.13 -19.83
C SER A 161 1.01 -12.72 -19.77
N LEU A 162 1.35 -13.44 -18.71
CA LEU A 162 2.61 -14.19 -18.65
C LEU A 162 2.57 -15.37 -19.63
N ALA A 163 1.48 -16.11 -19.69
CA ALA A 163 1.34 -17.25 -20.60
C ALA A 163 1.50 -16.84 -22.07
N GLU A 164 0.86 -15.74 -22.49
CA GLU A 164 0.99 -15.21 -23.85
C GLU A 164 2.46 -14.88 -24.20
N ARG A 165 3.22 -14.31 -23.25
CA ARG A 165 4.63 -13.95 -23.44
C ARG A 165 5.59 -15.12 -23.43
N LEU A 166 5.30 -16.13 -22.62
CA LEU A 166 6.02 -17.40 -22.71
C LEU A 166 5.79 -18.06 -24.08
N LEU A 167 4.60 -17.92 -24.65
CA LEU A 167 4.27 -18.46 -25.98
C LEU A 167 4.85 -17.63 -27.13
N SER A 168 4.94 -16.30 -27.01
CA SER A 168 5.57 -15.43 -28.01
C SER A 168 7.10 -15.52 -28.02
N GLY A 169 7.69 -16.06 -26.95
CA GLY A 169 9.14 -16.14 -26.77
C GLY A 169 9.76 -14.85 -26.20
N ASP A 170 8.94 -13.90 -25.72
CA ASP A 170 9.42 -12.66 -25.11
C ASP A 170 10.04 -12.91 -23.73
N ILE A 171 9.53 -13.92 -23.00
CA ILE A 171 10.09 -14.37 -21.71
C ILE A 171 10.75 -15.73 -21.94
N LEU A 172 12.03 -15.81 -21.60
CA LEU A 172 12.83 -17.03 -21.66
C LEU A 172 13.09 -17.60 -20.26
N GLU A 173 13.33 -18.91 -20.21
CA GLU A 173 13.74 -19.59 -18.98
C GLU A 173 15.06 -18.99 -18.45
N GLY A 174 15.16 -18.80 -17.14
CA GLY A 174 16.33 -18.18 -16.49
C GLY A 174 16.26 -16.65 -16.36
N GLN A 175 15.23 -15.99 -16.89
CA GLN A 175 15.08 -14.54 -16.79
C GLN A 175 14.35 -14.10 -15.53
N ALA A 176 14.65 -12.86 -15.11
CA ALA A 176 13.83 -12.13 -14.15
C ALA A 176 12.80 -11.27 -14.88
N VAL A 177 11.57 -11.23 -14.40
CA VAL A 177 10.48 -10.43 -14.95
C VAL A 177 9.91 -9.60 -13.81
N GLU A 178 9.86 -8.29 -13.98
CA GLU A 178 9.18 -7.39 -13.05
C GLU A 178 7.87 -6.90 -13.68
N VAL A 179 6.76 -7.05 -12.97
CA VAL A 179 5.42 -6.63 -13.43
C VAL A 179 5.00 -5.34 -12.71
N ASP A 180 4.62 -4.34 -13.49
CA ASP A 180 4.18 -3.01 -13.05
C ASP A 180 2.91 -2.56 -13.79
N VAL A 181 2.30 -1.46 -13.35
CA VAL A 181 1.09 -0.87 -13.96
C VAL A 181 1.46 0.32 -14.83
N GLY A 182 1.05 0.29 -16.09
CA GLY A 182 1.15 1.38 -17.05
C GLY A 182 0.00 2.39 -16.94
N HIS A 183 0.07 3.46 -17.73
CA HIS A 183 -0.75 4.67 -17.55
C HIS A 183 -2.27 4.50 -17.83
N LYS A 184 -2.72 3.32 -18.29
CA LYS A 184 -4.12 2.99 -18.62
C LYS A 184 -4.63 1.67 -18.02
N GLY A 185 -3.93 1.11 -17.04
CA GLY A 185 -4.19 -0.27 -16.58
C GLY A 185 -3.57 -1.34 -17.50
N ASP A 186 -2.80 -0.89 -18.50
CA ASP A 186 -1.96 -1.76 -19.31
C ASP A 186 -0.79 -2.28 -18.47
N LEU A 187 -0.46 -3.56 -18.62
CA LEU A 187 0.58 -4.22 -17.83
C LEU A 187 1.95 -3.89 -18.38
N LEU A 188 2.86 -3.41 -17.54
CA LEU A 188 4.24 -3.17 -17.93
C LEU A 188 5.13 -4.28 -17.37
N CYS A 189 5.59 -5.18 -18.23
CA CYS A 189 6.62 -6.15 -17.86
C CYS A 189 7.99 -5.56 -18.19
N LYS A 190 8.85 -5.37 -17.19
CA LYS A 190 10.26 -5.04 -17.36
C LYS A 190 11.03 -6.35 -17.43
N LEU A 191 11.83 -6.49 -18.48
CA LEU A 191 12.79 -7.58 -18.61
C LEU A 191 14.21 -6.99 -18.55
N PRO A 192 15.14 -7.58 -17.80
CA PRO A 192 16.55 -7.29 -17.95
C PRO A 192 16.96 -7.72 -19.36
N ALA A 193 17.71 -6.85 -20.05
CA ALA A 193 18.21 -7.19 -21.38
C ALA A 193 19.14 -8.41 -21.29
N ILE A 194 18.93 -9.41 -22.16
CA ILE A 194 19.68 -10.68 -22.21
C ILE A 194 21.19 -10.44 -22.39
N ASP A 195 21.57 -9.33 -23.03
CA ASP A 195 22.93 -9.06 -23.47
C ASP A 195 23.75 -8.14 -22.55
N ASP A 196 23.13 -7.57 -21.48
CA ASP A 196 23.83 -6.68 -20.55
C ASP A 196 23.12 -6.66 -19.16
N PRO A 197 23.75 -7.20 -18.09
CA PRO A 197 23.17 -7.21 -16.75
C PRO A 197 22.99 -5.81 -16.13
N SER A 198 23.48 -4.76 -16.79
CA SER A 198 23.35 -3.35 -16.39
C SER A 198 22.16 -2.62 -17.03
N SER A 199 21.51 -3.20 -18.05
CA SER A 199 20.54 -2.50 -18.90
C SER A 199 19.10 -2.98 -18.65
N ILE A 200 18.25 -2.09 -18.11
CA ILE A 200 16.81 -2.32 -17.92
C ILE A 200 16.07 -1.86 -19.19
N ARG A 201 15.41 -2.78 -19.90
CA ARG A 201 14.48 -2.42 -20.99
C ARG A 201 13.06 -2.29 -20.45
N TYR A 202 12.45 -1.13 -20.69
CA TYR A 202 11.02 -0.89 -20.44
C TYR A 202 10.26 -1.15 -21.74
N GLN A 203 9.33 -2.12 -21.75
CA GLN A 203 8.42 -2.32 -22.87
C GLN A 203 7.02 -1.82 -22.46
N LEU A 204 6.51 -0.79 -23.13
CA LEU A 204 5.11 -0.37 -22.98
C LEU A 204 4.23 -1.34 -23.76
N LEU A 205 3.20 -1.91 -23.13
CA LEU A 205 2.46 -3.04 -23.70
C LEU A 205 0.99 -2.66 -23.85
N VAL A 206 0.68 -2.04 -24.97
CA VAL A 206 -0.70 -1.83 -25.40
C VAL A 206 -1.10 -3.02 -26.28
N ASN A 207 -2.29 -3.56 -26.04
CA ASN A 207 -2.92 -4.64 -26.82
C ASN A 207 -2.49 -4.65 -28.30
N GLY A 208 -1.53 -5.53 -28.63
CA GLY A 208 -1.11 -5.84 -30.00
C GLY A 208 -0.28 -4.77 -30.73
N ALA A 209 0.96 -4.52 -30.29
CA ALA A 209 2.15 -4.39 -31.16
C ALA A 209 3.40 -4.00 -30.34
N PRO A 210 4.56 -4.62 -30.57
CA PRO A 210 5.82 -4.16 -29.97
C PRO A 210 6.23 -2.84 -30.61
N VAL A 211 6.15 -1.73 -29.85
CA VAL A 211 6.80 -0.47 -30.22
C VAL A 211 8.29 -0.65 -29.95
N THR A 212 9.02 -1.05 -30.99
CA THR A 212 10.49 -1.00 -30.99
C THR A 212 10.90 0.47 -31.06
N ASN A 213 11.41 1.00 -29.95
CA ASN A 213 12.04 2.31 -29.97
C ASN A 213 13.48 2.10 -30.43
N ASN A 214 13.69 2.13 -31.76
CA ASN A 214 15.03 2.18 -32.35
C ASN A 214 15.60 3.58 -32.16
N ARG A 215 16.77 3.67 -31.53
CA ARG A 215 17.71 4.78 -31.74
C ARG A 215 19.09 4.22 -32.01
#